data_AF-A0A4Q5YZN2-F1
#
_entry.id   AF-A0A4Q5YZN2-F1
#
_cell.length_a   1.000
_cell.length_b   1.000
_cell.length_c   1.000
_cell.angle_alpha   90.00
_cell.angle_beta   90.00
_cell.angle_gamma   90.00
#
_symmetry.space_group_name_H-M   'P 1'
#
loop_
_entity.id
_entity.type
_entity.pdbx_description
1 polymer ?
#
loop_
_entity_poly.entity_id
_entity_poly.type
_entity_poly.pdbx_seq_one_letter_code
_entity_poly.pdbx_strand_id
1 'polypeptide(L)'
;MLDINSIKAELAEAFPEISFSTTRRLTGRCIVAMKSKYQGADIFIKSNKIVVEAAIPQWTTRLMLGAGAAYRKLTDKDFSNTAMQIKEHLSRKYEVSLRT
;
A
#
# COMPACT_ATOMS: atom_id res chain seq x y z
N MET A 1 15.78 -9.79 8.79
CA MET A 1 14.40 -9.26 8.87
C MET A 1 14.36 -8.02 7.99
N LEU A 2 13.40 -7.89 7.08
CA LEU A 2 13.28 -6.70 6.23
C LEU A 2 12.97 -5.48 7.09
N ASP A 3 13.75 -4.40 6.94
CA ASP A 3 13.52 -3.16 7.69
C ASP A 3 12.56 -2.23 6.94
N ILE A 4 11.60 -1.67 7.67
CA ILE A 4 10.57 -0.80 7.12
C ILE A 4 11.12 0.53 6.62
N ASN A 5 12.17 1.05 7.23
CA ASN A 5 12.76 2.31 6.78
C ASN A 5 13.58 2.12 5.53
N SER A 6 14.31 0.99 5.40
CA SER A 6 15.02 0.64 4.16
C SER A 6 14.07 0.50 2.97
N ILE A 7 12.97 -0.24 3.12
CA ILE A 7 11.97 -0.38 2.04
C ILE A 7 11.31 0.97 1.71
N LYS A 8 11.02 1.80 2.73
CA LYS A 8 10.49 3.15 2.49
C LYS A 8 11.45 4.02 1.69
N ALA A 9 12.75 3.96 1.99
CA ALA A 9 13.77 4.72 1.27
C ALA A 9 13.91 4.25 -0.19
N GLU A 10 13.98 2.93 -0.42
CA GLU A 10 14.04 2.33 -1.77
C GLU A 10 12.83 2.78 -2.62
N LEU A 11 11.63 2.75 -2.04
CA LEU A 11 10.41 3.20 -2.72
C LEU A 11 10.39 4.71 -3.00
N ALA A 12 10.88 5.52 -2.06
CA ALA A 12 10.94 6.97 -2.23
C ALA A 12 11.93 7.38 -3.34
N GLU A 13 13.01 6.63 -3.51
CA GLU A 13 13.97 6.83 -4.61
C GLU A 13 13.38 6.40 -5.96
N ALA A 14 12.68 5.26 -6.00
CA ALA A 14 12.10 4.73 -7.22
C ALA A 14 10.88 5.50 -7.74
N PHE A 15 10.11 6.13 -6.84
CA PHE A 15 8.85 6.82 -7.15
C PHE A 15 8.80 8.22 -6.52
N PRO A 16 9.57 9.19 -7.04
CA PRO A 16 9.64 10.53 -6.47
C PRO A 16 8.31 11.30 -6.51
N GLU A 17 7.37 10.88 -7.35
CA GLU A 17 6.02 11.45 -7.43
C GLU A 17 5.05 10.93 -6.36
N ILE A 18 5.46 9.91 -5.59
CA ILE A 18 4.62 9.27 -4.56
C ILE A 18 5.15 9.66 -3.18
N SER A 19 4.24 10.08 -2.30
CA SER A 19 4.58 10.34 -0.90
C SER A 19 4.54 9.05 -0.09
N PHE A 20 5.58 8.79 0.71
CA PHE A 20 5.66 7.60 1.57
C PHE A 20 5.72 7.97 3.05
N SER A 21 4.80 7.44 3.84
CA SER A 21 4.76 7.61 5.30
C SER A 21 4.58 6.28 6.00
N THR A 22 4.93 6.19 7.29
CA THR A 22 4.68 4.98 8.09
C THR A 22 3.51 5.23 9.03
N THR A 23 2.57 4.28 9.09
CA THR A 23 1.42 4.35 9.99
C THR A 23 1.11 2.99 10.61
N ARG A 24 0.15 2.95 11.53
CA ARG A 24 -0.39 1.71 12.10
C ARG A 24 -1.86 1.57 11.70
N ARG A 25 -2.16 0.59 10.86
CA ARG A 25 -3.51 0.14 10.53
C ARG A 25 -3.94 -1.00 11.48
N LEU A 26 -5.19 -1.45 11.36
CA LEU A 26 -5.69 -2.62 12.10
C LEU A 26 -4.86 -3.88 11.83
N THR A 27 -4.37 -4.03 10.61
CA THR A 27 -3.56 -5.15 10.14
C THR A 27 -2.07 -5.06 10.54
N GLY A 28 -1.65 -3.97 11.17
CA GLY A 28 -0.28 -3.77 11.65
C GLY A 28 0.35 -2.46 11.19
N ARG A 29 1.66 -2.32 11.45
CA ARG A 29 2.46 -1.19 10.96
C ARG A 29 2.72 -1.39 9.45
N CYS A 30 2.51 -0.34 8.67
CA CYS A 30 2.71 -0.35 7.23
C CYS A 30 3.32 0.96 6.72
N ILE A 31 3.80 0.91 5.49
CA ILE A 31 4.13 2.09 4.70
C ILE A 31 2.88 2.45 3.88
N VAL A 32 2.44 3.70 3.95
CA VAL A 32 1.39 4.25 3.11
C VAL A 32 2.05 4.98 1.96
N ALA A 33 1.78 4.51 0.74
CA ALA A 33 2.12 5.16 -0.51
C ALA A 33 0.92 6.00 -0.97
N MET A 34 1.12 7.31 -1.12
CA MET A 34 0.08 8.24 -1.55
C MET A 34 0.50 8.93 -2.84
N LYS A 35 -0.16 8.58 -3.95
CA LYS A 35 -0.01 9.27 -5.24
C LYS A 35 -1.04 10.40 -5.39
N SER A 36 -2.25 10.19 -4.89
CA SER A 36 -3.30 11.22 -4.81
C SER A 36 -4.22 10.96 -3.61
N LYS A 37 -5.23 11.84 -3.39
CA LYS A 37 -6.23 11.66 -2.33
C LYS A 37 -6.96 10.31 -2.42
N TYR A 38 -7.12 9.82 -3.65
CA TYR A 38 -7.89 8.62 -3.94
C TYR A 38 -7.03 7.44 -4.40
N GLN A 39 -5.75 7.66 -4.70
CA GLN A 39 -4.87 6.63 -5.25
C GLN A 39 -3.64 6.40 -4.36
N GLY A 40 -3.46 5.16 -3.93
CA GLY A 40 -2.33 4.76 -3.11
C GLY A 40 -2.27 3.27 -2.82
N ALA A 41 -1.37 2.90 -1.92
CA ALA A 41 -1.21 1.53 -1.47
C ALA A 41 -0.72 1.48 -0.02
N ASP A 42 -1.17 0.49 0.73
CA ASP A 42 -0.62 0.14 2.03
C ASP A 42 0.33 -1.06 1.85
N ILE A 43 1.54 -0.97 2.40
CA ILE A 43 2.62 -1.94 2.21
C ILE A 43 3.02 -2.50 3.57
N PHE A 44 2.75 -3.79 3.78
CA PHE A 44 3.03 -4.51 5.01
C PHE A 44 4.26 -5.39 4.84
N ILE A 45 5.25 -5.20 5.71
CA ILE A 45 6.46 -6.01 5.73
C ILE A 45 6.27 -7.10 6.77
N LYS A 46 6.25 -8.36 6.30
CA LYS A 46 6.19 -9.55 7.15
C LYS A 46 7.56 -10.23 7.12
N SER A 47 7.77 -11.19 8.03
CA SER A 47 9.07 -11.83 8.24
C SER A 47 9.68 -12.45 6.97
N ASN A 48 8.86 -12.95 6.06
CA ASN A 48 9.29 -13.62 4.83
C ASN A 48 8.78 -12.98 3.53
N LYS A 49 7.89 -11.99 3.61
CA LYS A 49 7.26 -11.41 2.41
C LYS A 49 6.75 -10.00 2.62
N ILE A 50 6.52 -9.31 1.52
CA ILE A 50 5.85 -8.01 1.49
C ILE A 50 4.43 -8.21 0.98
N VAL A 51 3.45 -7.59 1.65
CA VAL A 51 2.06 -7.57 1.19
C VAL A 51 1.73 -6.15 0.75
N VAL A 52 1.29 -6.00 -0.49
CA VAL A 52 0.83 -4.70 -1.03
C VAL A 52 -0.69 -4.76 -1.16
N GLU A 53 -1.37 -3.80 -0.54
CA GLU A 53 -2.82 -3.65 -0.54
C GLU A 53 -3.17 -2.32 -1.23
N ALA A 54 -4.11 -2.33 -2.19
CA ALA A 54 -4.61 -1.07 -2.75
C ALA A 54 -5.37 -0.30 -1.66
N ALA A 55 -5.08 0.99 -1.51
CA ALA A 55 -5.63 1.80 -0.43
C ALA A 55 -6.01 3.22 -0.90
N ILE A 56 -7.05 3.78 -0.28
CA ILE A 56 -7.44 5.19 -0.43
C ILE A 56 -6.78 5.98 0.71
N PRO A 57 -5.69 6.74 0.46
CA PRO A 57 -4.83 7.26 1.53
C PRO A 57 -5.54 8.18 2.53
N GLN A 58 -6.51 8.98 2.06
CA GLN A 58 -7.24 9.94 2.89
C GLN A 58 -8.51 9.40 3.55
N TRP A 59 -8.90 8.15 3.29
CA TRP A 59 -10.07 7.56 3.94
C TRP A 59 -9.68 6.90 5.25
N THR A 60 -10.34 7.31 6.33
CA THR A 60 -10.12 6.74 7.65
C THR A 60 -10.74 5.35 7.73
N THR A 61 -10.12 4.44 8.48
CA THR A 61 -10.65 3.09 8.76
C THR A 61 -12.10 3.11 9.29
N ARG A 62 -12.50 4.23 9.92
CA ARG A 62 -13.87 4.46 10.42
C ARG A 62 -14.92 4.56 9.30
N LEU A 63 -14.56 5.16 8.16
CA LEU A 63 -15.40 5.19 6.96
C LEU A 63 -15.51 3.81 6.30
N MET A 64 -14.42 3.03 6.30
CA MET A 64 -14.44 1.66 5.76
C MET A 64 -15.41 0.74 6.52
N LEU A 65 -15.44 0.82 7.84
CA LEU A 65 -16.34 0.01 8.68
C LEU A 65 -17.82 0.39 8.52
N GLY A 66 -18.12 1.65 8.14
CA GLY A 66 -19.49 2.12 7.90
C GLY A 66 -19.99 1.94 6.46
N ALA A 67 -19.10 1.85 5.47
CA ALA A 67 -19.47 1.92 4.05
C ALA A 67 -19.66 0.57 3.33
N GLY A 68 -19.33 -0.57 3.96
CA GLY A 68 -19.66 -1.91 3.45
C GLY A 68 -19.27 -2.18 1.99
N ALA A 69 -20.00 -3.08 1.32
CA ALA A 69 -19.72 -3.64 -0.02
C ALA A 69 -19.50 -2.62 -1.17
N ALA A 70 -19.87 -1.35 -0.99
CA ALA A 70 -19.55 -0.27 -1.91
C ALA A 70 -18.03 -0.01 -1.99
N TYR A 71 -17.31 -0.26 -0.89
CA TYR A 71 -15.85 -0.22 -0.82
C TYR A 71 -15.20 -1.15 -1.85
N ARG A 72 -15.63 -2.42 -1.87
CA ARG A 72 -15.07 -3.46 -2.74
C ARG A 72 -15.23 -3.13 -4.22
N LYS A 73 -16.40 -2.61 -4.59
CA LYS A 73 -16.71 -2.21 -5.98
C LYS A 73 -15.94 -0.99 -6.46
N LEU A 74 -15.64 -0.05 -5.56
CA LEU A 74 -14.85 1.13 -5.91
C LEU A 74 -13.38 0.75 -6.09
N THR A 75 -12.79 -0.02 -5.18
CA THR A 75 -11.37 -0.46 -5.26
C THR A 75 -11.04 -1.33 -6.47
N ASP A 76 -12.05 -1.98 -7.07
CA ASP A 76 -11.88 -3.05 -8.07
C ASP A 76 -11.50 -2.61 -9.50
N LYS A 77 -11.58 -1.32 -9.89
CA LYS A 77 -11.34 -0.95 -11.31
C LYS A 77 -10.26 0.09 -11.63
N ASP A 78 -9.95 1.05 -10.77
CA ASP A 78 -8.95 2.10 -11.10
C ASP A 78 -7.89 2.37 -10.02
N PHE A 79 -8.07 1.86 -8.81
CA PHE A 79 -7.19 2.18 -7.67
C PHE A 79 -5.95 1.28 -7.57
N SER A 80 -5.94 0.17 -8.30
CA SER A 80 -4.90 -0.86 -8.24
C SER A 80 -3.58 -0.47 -8.91
N ASN A 81 -3.51 0.63 -9.68
CA ASN A 81 -2.34 0.89 -10.51
C ASN A 81 -1.07 1.18 -9.66
N THR A 82 -1.18 2.02 -8.64
CA THR A 82 -0.05 2.29 -7.72
C THR A 82 0.38 1.05 -6.95
N ALA A 83 -0.58 0.24 -6.48
CA ALA A 83 -0.28 -1.02 -5.81
C ALA A 83 0.42 -2.02 -6.74
N MET A 84 0.01 -2.10 -8.01
CA MET A 84 0.66 -2.95 -9.02
C MET A 84 2.07 -2.47 -9.33
N GLN A 85 2.28 -1.17 -9.58
CA GLN A 85 3.60 -0.60 -9.85
C GLN A 85 4.59 -0.89 -8.70
N ILE A 86 4.15 -0.68 -7.46
CA ILE A 86 4.95 -0.96 -6.26
C ILE A 86 5.23 -2.46 -6.14
N LYS A 87 4.21 -3.31 -6.37
CA LYS A 87 4.38 -4.77 -6.34
C LYS A 87 5.38 -5.22 -7.40
N GLU A 88 5.28 -4.75 -8.63
CA GLU A 88 6.18 -5.11 -9.73
C GLU A 88 7.62 -4.70 -9.44
N HIS A 89 7.83 -3.50 -8.90
CA HIS A 89 9.15 -3.03 -8.50
C HIS A 89 9.76 -3.92 -7.41
N LEU A 90 9.04 -4.14 -6.32
CA LEU A 90 9.53 -4.92 -5.19
C LEU A 90 9.67 -6.42 -5.52
N SER A 91 8.86 -6.96 -6.42
CA SER A 91 8.92 -8.38 -6.85
C SER A 91 10.24 -8.74 -7.55
N ARG A 92 11.02 -7.74 -7.98
CA ARG A 92 12.36 -7.97 -8.58
C ARG A 92 13.37 -8.50 -7.57
N LYS A 93 13.14 -8.26 -6.27
CA LYS A 93 14.09 -8.52 -5.19
C LYS A 93 13.49 -9.27 -4.01
N TYR A 94 12.17 -9.18 -3.82
CA TYR A 94 11.47 -9.69 -2.66
C TYR A 94 10.30 -10.60 -3.07
N GLU A 95 9.90 -11.49 -2.17
CA GLU A 95 8.61 -12.17 -2.28
C GLU A 95 7.48 -11.17 -1.96
N VAL A 96 6.64 -10.86 -2.95
CA VAL A 96 5.58 -9.86 -2.81
C VAL A 96 4.23 -10.44 -3.22
N SER A 97 3.23 -10.32 -2.35
CA SER A 97 1.84 -10.67 -2.66
C SER A 97 0.97 -9.42 -2.76
N LEU A 98 0.14 -9.34 -3.79
CA LEU A 98 -0.93 -8.36 -3.88
C LEU A 98 -2.15 -8.90 -3.13
N ARG A 99 -2.82 -8.04 -2.35
CA ARG A 99 -4.08 -8.36 -1.70
C ARG A 99 -5.13 -7.34 -2.17
N THR A 100 -6.12 -7.86 -2.89
CA THR A 100 -7.30 -7.16 -3.42
C THR A 100 -8.46 -7.21 -2.46
#